data_AF-A0A7R8ZE48-F1
#
_entry.id   AF-A0A7R8ZE48-F1
#
_cell.length_a   1.000
_cell.length_b   1.000
_cell.length_c   1.000
_cell.angle_alpha   90.00
_cell.angle_beta   90.00
_cell.angle_gamma   90.00
#
_symmetry.space_group_name_H-M   'P 1'
#
loop_
_entity.id
_entity.type
_entity.pdbx_description
1 polymer ?
#
loop_
_entity_poly.entity_id
_entity_poly.type
_entity_poly.pdbx_seq_one_letter_code
_entity_poly.pdbx_strand_id
1 'polypeptide(L)'
;MFAQLKVSCLEEIRRVMRQRAISVDLQPEIEEVCLEDLALNCYEKTNRGEEMVCLQDNLERLTRECKSAVSNFTEDQAQHVELNPEIMAVCQGVMEKHCEAELKMGRDEGDLMECLIEHKNELDVRSNYKCRATIEHFQLISLKNYHFTYKFKEACRPHVQRFCPDARTKYDVIRCLSEKVRNDTLRESKHSIPRECRQQLRAQLFQQRENINFDPVLRDACQKDIIENCPDVTHGAGQVLECLQINKARLTPRCHRAIFNVEKQELLDSSGDYTLLTTCRLMIRQFCHEEDEAHALECLKRYKDEKTFDSKCKVIVVRRMIEQNQDYRFNPLLQKGCHQDIPKFCSEVVATEPKDLELEGKVIKCLKVKFRERKLRLECEQQVATILREAALNYQLNPLLMAMCKKEIKVMCKADEEEEDSAGAVEECLKNAFLTGRIIDPGCRLEVANVIEEAKADIHVDPLLHQACGVDVSKFCSDIPQGAGRHIQCLQNVLQDSTKTLQPKCQTMLTKRIDMFKNAALIVVEPQTVEELYGHISRSPARVYFSIVALSLVGVILIAGFFCGRVTRRSAIMKNK
;
A
#
# COMPACT_ATOMS: atom_id res chain seq x y z
N MET A 1 11.92 35.15 34.59
CA MET A 1 12.95 35.14 35.68
C MET A 1 13.54 36.53 35.98
N PHE A 2 13.24 37.54 35.15
CA PHE A 2 13.90 38.84 35.20
C PHE A 2 13.19 39.90 36.07
N ALA A 3 11.99 39.60 36.57
CA ALA A 3 11.19 40.52 37.39
C ALA A 3 11.73 40.76 38.81
N GLN A 4 12.77 40.03 39.25
CA GLN A 4 13.38 40.15 40.59
C GLN A 4 14.79 40.77 40.58
N LEU A 5 15.31 41.14 39.40
CA LEU A 5 16.66 41.70 39.27
C LEU A 5 16.65 43.23 39.47
N LYS A 6 17.72 43.77 40.09
CA LYS A 6 17.94 45.22 40.13
C LYS A 6 18.12 45.75 38.71
N VAL A 7 17.57 46.94 38.43
CA VAL A 7 17.59 47.57 37.10
C VAL A 7 18.99 47.60 36.49
N SER A 8 20.01 47.98 37.27
CA SER A 8 21.40 48.04 36.82
C SER A 8 21.99 46.67 36.43
N CYS A 9 21.53 45.58 37.07
CA CYS A 9 21.96 44.22 36.71
C CYS A 9 21.28 43.76 35.41
N LEU A 10 20.01 44.13 35.23
CA LEU A 10 19.26 43.82 34.03
C LEU A 10 19.79 44.59 32.80
N GLU A 11 20.20 45.85 32.98
CA GLU A 11 20.89 46.63 31.94
C GLU A 11 22.23 46.00 31.53
N GLU A 12 23.02 45.52 32.50
CA GLU A 12 24.29 44.87 32.21
C GLU A 12 24.11 43.52 31.52
N ILE A 13 23.09 42.74 31.91
CA ILE A 13 22.72 41.50 31.21
C ILE A 13 22.32 41.80 29.77
N ARG A 14 21.46 42.80 29.54
CA ARG A 14 21.08 43.22 28.18
C ARG A 14 22.29 43.66 27.36
N ARG A 15 23.25 44.38 27.97
CA ARG A 15 24.50 44.78 27.30
C ARG A 15 25.31 43.57 26.85
N VAL A 16 25.46 42.57 27.73
CA VAL A 16 26.21 41.34 27.42
C VAL A 16 25.49 40.50 26.37
N MET A 17 24.17 40.36 26.46
CA MET A 17 23.37 39.63 25.47
C MET A 17 23.42 40.29 24.08
N ARG A 18 23.38 41.63 24.00
CA ARG A 18 23.56 42.35 22.72
C ARG A 18 24.92 42.11 22.10
N GLN A 19 25.99 42.13 22.90
CA GLN A 19 27.34 41.82 22.41
C GLN A 19 27.45 40.37 21.91
N ARG A 20 26.79 39.44 22.60
CA ARG A 20 26.72 38.03 22.22
C ARG A 20 25.92 37.83 20.93
N ALA A 21 24.75 38.45 20.80
CA ALA A 21 23.91 38.39 19.61
C ALA A 21 24.66 38.83 18.34
N ILE A 22 25.44 39.92 18.43
CA ILE A 22 26.29 40.37 17.33
C ILE A 22 27.37 39.32 16.99
N SER A 23 27.96 38.67 17.99
CA SER A 23 29.00 37.66 17.77
C SER A 23 28.47 36.34 17.18
N VAL A 24 27.19 36.05 17.40
CA VAL A 24 26.53 34.83 16.89
C VAL A 24 25.65 35.10 15.66
N ASP A 25 25.67 36.31 15.10
CA ASP A 25 24.81 36.74 13.98
C ASP A 25 23.30 36.59 14.25
N LEU A 26 22.86 36.82 15.49
CA LEU A 26 21.43 36.87 15.83
C LEU A 26 20.88 38.28 15.56
N GLN A 27 19.73 38.35 14.89
CA GLN A 27 19.05 39.61 14.57
C GLN A 27 18.65 40.35 15.87
N PRO A 28 18.91 41.67 15.98
CA PRO A 28 18.54 42.45 17.16
C PRO A 28 17.06 42.34 17.53
N GLU A 29 16.17 42.28 16.54
CA GLU A 29 14.73 42.17 16.71
C GLU A 29 14.33 40.83 17.38
N ILE A 30 15.13 39.78 17.20
CA ILE A 30 14.91 38.49 17.84
C ILE A 30 15.50 38.50 19.25
N GLU A 31 16.74 38.97 19.42
CA GLU A 31 17.40 39.04 20.73
C GLU A 31 16.55 39.82 21.74
N GLU A 32 16.02 40.98 21.36
CA GLU A 32 15.28 41.85 22.27
C GLU A 32 14.02 41.18 22.84
N VAL A 33 13.35 40.35 22.05
CA VAL A 33 12.12 39.66 22.42
C VAL A 33 12.41 38.30 23.06
N CYS A 34 13.49 37.64 22.66
CA CYS A 34 13.84 36.26 23.07
C CYS A 34 14.84 36.18 24.22
N LEU A 35 15.24 37.29 24.85
CA LEU A 35 16.28 37.32 25.88
C LEU A 35 16.06 36.30 27.02
N GLU A 36 14.83 36.13 27.48
CA GLU A 36 14.53 35.13 28.52
C GLU A 36 14.69 33.70 28.01
N ASP A 37 14.20 33.43 26.79
CA ASP A 37 14.21 32.11 26.17
C ASP A 37 15.63 31.68 25.79
N LEU A 38 16.47 32.62 25.33
CA LEU A 38 17.89 32.41 25.05
C LEU A 38 18.66 32.00 26.31
N ALA A 39 18.43 32.71 27.42
CA ALA A 39 19.08 32.40 28.69
C ALA A 39 18.65 31.03 29.25
N LEU A 40 17.38 30.65 29.06
CA LEU A 40 16.83 29.40 29.59
C LEU A 40 17.18 28.18 28.74
N ASN A 41 17.10 28.30 27.42
CA ASN A 41 17.13 27.15 26.51
C ASN A 41 18.43 27.06 25.68
N CYS A 42 19.14 28.18 25.48
CA CYS A 42 20.21 28.29 24.47
C CYS A 42 21.54 28.83 25.02
N TYR A 43 21.73 28.83 26.34
CA TYR A 43 22.90 29.46 26.98
C TYR A 43 24.25 28.88 26.54
N GLU A 44 24.32 27.61 26.10
CA GLU A 44 25.54 26.93 25.62
C GLU A 44 25.86 27.17 24.14
N LYS A 45 24.96 27.82 23.39
CA LYS A 45 25.10 28.04 21.96
C LYS A 45 25.85 29.34 21.67
N THR A 46 27.12 29.22 21.33
CA THR A 46 28.03 30.38 21.21
C THR A 46 28.65 30.53 19.84
N ASN A 47 28.45 29.58 18.93
CA ASN A 47 28.94 29.74 17.56
C ASN A 47 27.92 30.52 16.72
N ARG A 48 28.41 31.09 15.62
CA ARG A 48 27.62 31.84 14.63
C ARG A 48 26.41 31.01 14.16
N GLY A 49 25.20 31.56 14.23
CA GLY A 49 23.95 30.91 13.83
C GLY A 49 23.31 29.97 14.86
N GLU A 50 24.06 29.47 15.85
CA GLU A 50 23.58 28.41 16.74
C GLU A 50 22.44 28.83 17.67
N GLU A 51 22.40 30.09 18.11
CA GLU A 51 21.32 30.59 18.97
C GLU A 51 19.99 30.62 18.23
N MET A 52 20.00 31.06 16.96
CA MET A 52 18.80 31.06 16.13
C MET A 52 18.31 29.63 15.89
N VAL A 53 19.22 28.71 15.55
CA VAL A 53 18.91 27.28 15.39
C VAL A 53 18.30 26.70 16.67
N CYS A 54 18.89 27.01 17.84
CA CYS A 54 18.37 26.54 19.12
C CYS A 54 16.97 27.07 19.43
N LEU A 55 16.69 28.34 19.12
CA LEU A 55 15.34 28.90 19.26
C LEU A 55 14.35 28.17 18.32
N GLN A 56 14.73 27.90 17.07
CA GLN A 56 13.91 27.15 16.11
C GLN A 56 13.64 25.73 16.59
N ASP A 57 14.65 25.03 17.11
CA ASP A 57 14.53 23.69 17.69
C ASP A 57 13.58 23.65 18.89
N ASN A 58 13.49 24.75 19.65
CA ASN A 58 12.67 24.85 20.85
C ASN A 58 11.37 25.66 20.66
N LEU A 59 10.95 25.93 19.42
CA LEU A 59 9.80 26.79 19.07
C LEU A 59 8.50 26.56 19.89
N GLU A 60 8.22 25.34 20.33
CA GLU A 60 7.03 25.02 21.13
C GLU A 60 7.13 25.46 22.60
N ARG A 61 8.35 25.60 23.11
CA ARG A 61 8.66 25.97 24.50
C ARG A 61 8.88 27.46 24.69
N LEU A 62 9.05 28.21 23.60
CA LEU A 62 9.30 29.65 23.64
C LEU A 62 8.08 30.43 24.14
N THR A 63 8.34 31.60 24.70
CA THR A 63 7.28 32.58 25.02
C THR A 63 6.54 33.00 23.74
N ARG A 64 5.28 33.44 23.86
CA ARG A 64 4.43 33.76 22.70
C ARG A 64 5.05 34.81 21.76
N GLU A 65 5.68 35.83 22.34
CA GLU A 65 6.31 36.93 21.60
C GLU A 65 7.58 36.46 20.89
N CYS A 66 8.46 35.76 21.60
CA CYS A 66 9.67 35.17 21.00
C CYS A 66 9.31 34.16 19.91
N LYS A 67 8.34 33.27 20.17
CA LYS A 67 7.82 32.31 19.19
C LYS A 67 7.34 32.99 17.91
N SER A 68 6.65 34.11 18.02
CA SER A 68 6.17 34.86 16.87
C SER A 68 7.33 35.48 16.08
N ALA A 69 8.30 36.10 16.77
CA ALA A 69 9.48 36.70 16.13
C ALA A 69 10.32 35.64 15.39
N VAL A 70 10.62 34.52 16.07
CA VAL A 70 11.35 33.38 15.51
C VAL A 70 10.61 32.77 14.34
N SER A 71 9.28 32.58 14.44
CA SER A 71 8.49 32.03 13.33
C SER A 71 8.49 32.93 12.09
N ASN A 72 8.33 34.24 12.27
CA ASN A 72 8.36 35.19 11.15
C ASN A 72 9.73 35.17 10.47
N PHE A 73 10.81 35.21 11.25
CA PHE A 73 12.15 35.17 10.67
C PHE A 73 12.46 33.82 10.01
N THR A 74 12.00 32.69 10.56
CA THR A 74 12.11 31.39 9.89
C THR A 74 11.33 31.35 8.58
N GLU A 75 10.17 32.00 8.51
CA GLU A 75 9.40 32.15 7.27
C GLU A 75 10.19 32.96 6.23
N ASP A 76 10.82 34.07 6.64
CA ASP A 76 11.68 34.89 5.77
C ASP A 76 12.90 34.09 5.28
N GLN A 77 13.53 33.29 6.15
CA GLN A 77 14.62 32.38 5.78
C GLN A 77 14.19 31.26 4.82
N ALA A 78 12.92 30.84 4.88
CA ALA A 78 12.35 29.85 3.96
C ALA A 78 12.08 30.44 2.57
N GLN A 79 11.79 31.75 2.52
CA GLN A 79 11.60 32.50 1.28
C GLN A 79 12.94 32.90 0.65
N HIS A 80 13.92 33.29 1.47
CA HIS A 80 15.22 33.80 1.06
C HIS A 80 16.34 33.02 1.76
N VAL A 81 16.93 32.05 1.06
CA VAL A 81 17.96 31.16 1.60
C VAL A 81 19.21 31.94 2.06
N GLU A 82 19.46 33.11 1.48
CA GLU A 82 20.59 33.98 1.84
C GLU A 82 20.52 34.49 3.29
N LEU A 83 19.32 34.54 3.86
CA LEU A 83 19.11 34.90 5.27
C LEU A 83 19.45 33.76 6.24
N ASN A 84 19.72 32.56 5.73
CA ASN A 84 20.14 31.42 6.55
C ASN A 84 21.68 31.29 6.58
N PRO A 85 22.34 31.78 7.65
CA PRO A 85 23.80 31.82 7.70
C PRO A 85 24.46 30.44 7.64
N GLU A 86 23.81 29.40 8.18
CA GLU A 86 24.33 28.04 8.19
C GLU A 86 24.28 27.39 6.80
N ILE A 87 23.17 27.57 6.08
CA ILE A 87 23.04 27.07 4.70
C ILE A 87 24.02 27.81 3.80
N MET A 88 24.12 29.13 3.91
CA MET A 88 25.06 29.92 3.10
C MET A 88 26.52 29.54 3.38
N ALA A 89 26.89 29.29 4.64
CA ALA A 89 28.26 28.91 4.99
C ALA A 89 28.68 27.54 4.44
N VAL A 90 27.74 26.60 4.29
CA VAL A 90 28.07 25.19 4.01
C VAL A 90 27.65 24.73 2.61
N CYS A 91 26.55 25.26 2.07
CA CYS A 91 25.95 24.82 0.83
C CYS A 91 26.28 25.69 -0.39
N GLN A 92 27.09 26.74 -0.25
CA GLN A 92 27.40 27.67 -1.36
C GLN A 92 27.87 26.95 -2.64
N GLY A 93 28.83 26.03 -2.53
CA GLY A 93 29.30 25.29 -3.71
C GLY A 93 28.26 24.34 -4.33
N VAL A 94 27.27 23.89 -3.56
CA VAL A 94 26.13 23.11 -4.07
C VAL A 94 25.18 24.01 -4.85
N MET A 95 24.86 25.20 -4.30
CA MET A 95 24.01 26.18 -4.96
C MET A 95 24.60 26.64 -6.30
N GLU A 96 25.90 26.95 -6.34
CA GLU A 96 26.58 27.38 -7.57
C GLU A 96 26.58 26.31 -8.67
N LYS A 97 26.57 25.02 -8.29
CA LYS A 97 26.65 23.90 -9.22
C LYS A 97 25.30 23.40 -9.70
N HIS A 98 24.34 23.26 -8.78
CA HIS A 98 23.04 22.62 -9.06
C HIS A 98 21.89 23.62 -9.18
N CYS A 99 22.01 24.79 -8.55
CA CYS A 99 20.96 25.82 -8.48
C CYS A 99 21.41 27.14 -9.15
N GLU A 100 22.27 27.06 -10.17
CA GLU A 100 22.84 28.24 -10.82
C GLU A 100 21.76 29.08 -11.52
N ALA A 101 20.71 28.45 -12.03
CA ALA A 101 19.61 29.14 -12.71
C ALA A 101 18.85 30.02 -11.72
N GLU A 102 18.54 29.48 -10.55
CA GLU A 102 17.82 30.12 -9.45
C GLU A 102 18.64 31.28 -8.88
N LEU A 103 19.96 31.09 -8.67
CA LEU A 103 20.87 32.15 -8.25
C LEU A 103 20.90 33.34 -9.22
N LYS A 104 20.83 33.07 -10.53
CA LYS A 104 20.87 34.12 -11.57
C LYS A 104 19.58 34.92 -11.68
N MET A 105 18.44 34.35 -11.27
CA MET A 105 17.15 35.06 -11.35
C MET A 105 17.05 36.22 -10.35
N GLY A 106 17.82 36.18 -9.26
CA GLY A 106 17.94 37.26 -8.28
C GLY A 106 16.66 37.56 -7.50
N ARG A 107 15.65 36.68 -7.59
CA ARG A 107 14.43 36.68 -6.78
C ARG A 107 14.25 35.27 -6.24
N ASP A 108 14.63 35.06 -4.99
CA ASP A 108 14.33 33.80 -4.30
C ASP A 108 12.92 33.92 -3.70
N GLU A 109 11.98 33.13 -4.20
CA GLU A 109 10.66 32.94 -3.59
C GLU A 109 10.56 31.51 -3.02
N GLY A 110 11.62 31.08 -2.33
CA GLY A 110 11.83 29.71 -1.86
C GLY A 110 12.28 28.73 -2.95
N ASP A 111 12.69 29.24 -4.12
CA ASP A 111 13.19 28.45 -5.25
C ASP A 111 14.53 27.78 -4.91
N LEU A 112 15.44 28.53 -4.28
CA LEU A 112 16.75 28.00 -3.90
C LEU A 112 16.62 26.87 -2.88
N MET A 113 15.73 27.02 -1.90
CA MET A 113 15.49 25.97 -0.90
C MET A 113 14.91 24.71 -1.54
N GLU A 114 13.95 24.85 -2.46
CA GLU A 114 13.36 23.70 -3.17
C GLU A 114 14.42 22.98 -4.02
N CYS A 115 15.26 23.73 -4.75
CA CYS A 115 16.37 23.17 -5.52
C CYS A 115 17.38 22.42 -4.63
N LEU A 116 17.78 23.00 -3.51
CA LEU A 116 18.69 22.35 -2.55
C LEU A 116 18.10 21.03 -2.02
N ILE A 117 16.80 21.01 -1.72
CA ILE A 117 16.10 19.81 -1.26
C ILE A 117 16.02 18.75 -2.37
N GLU A 118 15.77 19.14 -3.61
CA GLU A 118 15.70 18.23 -4.76
C GLU A 118 17.06 17.55 -5.02
N HIS A 119 18.15 18.31 -4.92
CA HIS A 119 19.51 17.83 -5.21
C HIS A 119 20.26 17.26 -4.00
N LYS A 120 19.68 17.27 -2.79
CA LYS A 120 20.38 16.81 -1.56
C LYS A 120 20.90 15.36 -1.61
N ASN A 121 20.32 14.53 -2.49
CA ASN A 121 20.66 13.12 -2.66
C ASN A 121 21.64 12.85 -3.82
N GLU A 122 22.05 13.87 -4.57
CA GLU A 122 23.08 13.74 -5.60
C GLU A 122 24.41 13.31 -4.99
N LEU A 123 25.23 12.57 -5.74
CA LEU A 123 26.44 11.92 -5.22
C LEU A 123 27.44 12.89 -4.59
N ASP A 124 27.60 14.07 -5.18
CA ASP A 124 28.50 15.11 -4.69
C ASP A 124 27.95 15.83 -3.45
N VAL A 125 26.64 16.05 -3.36
CA VAL A 125 26.00 16.60 -2.15
C VAL A 125 26.03 15.59 -1.00
N ARG A 126 25.79 14.31 -1.28
CA ARG A 126 25.93 13.23 -0.29
C ARG A 126 27.35 13.10 0.23
N SER A 127 28.35 13.37 -0.61
CA SER A 127 29.76 13.40 -0.20
C SER A 127 30.06 14.60 0.72
N ASN A 128 29.36 15.72 0.52
CA ASN A 128 29.36 16.86 1.44
C ASN A 128 28.29 16.69 2.54
N TYR A 129 28.56 15.78 3.49
CA TYR A 129 27.61 15.45 4.56
C TYR A 129 27.15 16.67 5.37
N LYS A 130 27.96 17.73 5.46
CA LYS A 130 27.61 18.94 6.20
C LYS A 130 26.45 19.69 5.54
N CYS A 131 26.54 19.97 4.23
CA CYS A 131 25.46 20.69 3.53
C CYS A 131 24.16 19.88 3.58
N ARG A 132 24.25 18.58 3.30
CA ARG A 132 23.11 17.68 3.39
C ARG A 132 22.47 17.69 4.79
N ALA A 133 23.28 17.62 5.85
CA ALA A 133 22.78 17.66 7.22
C ALA A 133 22.07 18.99 7.53
N THR A 134 22.60 20.12 7.06
CA THR A 134 21.95 21.43 7.24
C THR A 134 20.61 21.51 6.51
N ILE A 135 20.52 21.00 5.28
CA ILE A 135 19.26 20.93 4.52
C ILE A 135 18.24 20.04 5.26
N GLU A 136 18.63 18.83 5.67
CA GLU A 136 17.75 17.92 6.41
C GLU A 136 17.29 18.52 7.75
N HIS A 137 18.18 19.25 8.44
CA HIS A 137 17.84 19.96 9.66
C HIS A 137 16.80 21.06 9.41
N PHE A 138 16.95 21.86 8.35
CA PHE A 138 15.93 22.84 7.97
C PHE A 138 14.60 22.16 7.59
N GLN A 139 14.63 21.01 6.90
CA GLN A 139 13.42 20.22 6.63
C GLN A 139 12.71 19.81 7.93
N LEU A 140 13.45 19.42 8.99
CA LEU A 140 12.87 19.11 10.31
C LEU A 140 12.23 20.34 10.96
N ILE A 141 12.89 21.50 10.91
CA ILE A 141 12.32 22.76 11.40
C ILE A 141 11.02 23.07 10.66
N SER A 142 10.99 22.87 9.33
CA SER A 142 9.82 23.15 8.49
C SER A 142 8.57 22.37 8.89
N LEU A 143 8.71 21.23 9.58
CA LEU A 143 7.57 20.41 10.02
C LEU A 143 6.73 21.09 11.10
N LYS A 144 7.37 21.95 11.91
CA LYS A 144 6.74 22.64 13.04
C LYS A 144 5.61 23.56 12.59
N ASN A 145 5.71 24.15 11.39
CA ASN A 145 4.69 25.04 10.83
C ASN A 145 4.74 25.02 9.30
N TYR A 146 3.59 24.85 8.65
CA TYR A 146 3.51 24.83 7.18
C TYR A 146 3.94 26.16 6.51
N HIS A 147 3.94 27.25 7.28
CA HIS A 147 4.45 28.56 6.84
C HIS A 147 5.95 28.54 6.51
N PHE A 148 6.73 27.63 7.12
CA PHE A 148 8.16 27.49 6.90
C PHE A 148 8.49 26.77 5.58
N THR A 149 7.55 26.79 4.63
CA THR A 149 7.70 26.28 3.27
C THR A 149 6.92 27.23 2.38
N TYR A 150 7.60 28.27 1.91
CA TYR A 150 6.98 29.43 1.27
C TYR A 150 6.03 29.03 0.14
N LYS A 151 6.50 28.25 -0.84
CA LYS A 151 5.67 27.80 -1.98
C LYS A 151 4.44 26.98 -1.56
N PHE A 152 4.57 26.10 -0.57
CA PHE A 152 3.45 25.32 -0.05
C PHE A 152 2.43 26.21 0.65
N LYS A 153 2.90 27.16 1.48
CA LYS A 153 2.05 28.15 2.13
C LYS A 153 1.30 28.98 1.11
N GLU A 154 1.98 29.61 0.16
CA GLU A 154 1.34 30.49 -0.83
C GLU A 154 0.31 29.74 -1.68
N ALA A 155 0.63 28.51 -2.12
CA ALA A 155 -0.29 27.71 -2.91
C ALA A 155 -1.53 27.24 -2.09
N CYS A 156 -1.35 26.87 -0.82
CA CYS A 156 -2.39 26.18 -0.06
C CYS A 156 -3.12 27.01 1.00
N ARG A 157 -2.61 28.18 1.42
CA ARG A 157 -3.15 28.99 2.54
C ARG A 157 -4.68 29.19 2.52
N PRO A 158 -5.34 29.54 1.41
CA PRO A 158 -6.79 29.73 1.39
C PRO A 158 -7.56 28.44 1.72
N HIS A 159 -7.03 27.30 1.28
CA HIS A 159 -7.64 25.98 1.45
C HIS A 159 -7.36 25.40 2.82
N VAL A 160 -6.19 25.67 3.41
CA VAL A 160 -5.88 25.33 4.80
C VAL A 160 -6.85 26.03 5.74
N GLN A 161 -7.03 27.34 5.60
CA GLN A 161 -7.97 28.12 6.42
C GLN A 161 -9.42 27.63 6.31
N ARG A 162 -9.81 27.19 5.11
CA ARG A 162 -11.18 26.73 4.83
C ARG A 162 -11.46 25.31 5.30
N PHE A 163 -10.53 24.37 5.07
CA PHE A 163 -10.77 22.95 5.23
C PHE A 163 -10.05 22.33 6.43
N CYS A 164 -9.00 22.98 6.94
CA CYS A 164 -8.13 22.44 7.99
C CYS A 164 -7.89 23.46 9.13
N PRO A 165 -8.94 24.05 9.74
CA PRO A 165 -8.79 25.12 10.75
C PRO A 165 -8.10 24.68 12.04
N ASP A 166 -8.16 23.38 12.35
CA ASP A 166 -7.57 22.79 13.55
C ASP A 166 -6.12 22.34 13.36
N ALA A 167 -5.61 22.37 12.12
CA ALA A 167 -4.23 21.99 11.84
C ALA A 167 -3.26 22.99 12.48
N ARG A 168 -2.24 22.48 13.17
CA ARG A 168 -1.23 23.30 13.87
C ARG A 168 0.17 23.13 13.30
N THR A 169 0.48 21.94 12.80
CA THR A 169 1.78 21.60 12.21
C THR A 169 1.68 21.46 10.69
N LYS A 170 2.82 21.46 10.00
CA LYS A 170 2.87 21.14 8.57
C LYS A 170 2.32 19.75 8.28
N TYR A 171 2.63 18.79 9.15
CA TYR A 171 2.12 17.44 9.06
C TYR A 171 0.58 17.38 9.09
N ASP A 172 -0.06 18.08 10.04
CA ASP A 172 -1.52 18.09 10.15
C ASP A 172 -2.20 18.66 8.90
N VAL A 173 -1.60 19.70 8.32
CA VAL A 173 -2.06 20.31 7.07
C VAL A 173 -1.95 19.31 5.92
N ILE A 174 -0.80 18.66 5.76
CA ILE A 174 -0.57 17.67 4.70
C ILE A 174 -1.56 16.51 4.82
N ARG A 175 -1.75 15.94 6.02
CA ARG A 175 -2.72 14.86 6.27
C ARG A 175 -4.14 15.30 5.91
N CYS A 176 -4.57 16.48 6.38
CA CYS A 176 -5.93 16.98 6.13
C CYS A 176 -6.19 17.23 4.63
N LEU A 177 -5.27 17.92 3.95
CA LEU A 177 -5.42 18.20 2.52
C LEU A 177 -5.31 16.91 1.69
N SER A 178 -4.41 15.98 2.03
CA SER A 178 -4.26 14.71 1.29
C SER A 178 -5.51 13.85 1.40
N GLU A 179 -6.13 13.77 2.59
CA GLU A 179 -7.42 13.11 2.76
C GLU A 179 -8.52 13.76 1.93
N LYS A 180 -8.54 15.10 1.86
CA LYS A 180 -9.51 15.85 1.06
C LYS A 180 -9.33 15.59 -0.44
N VAL A 181 -8.10 15.65 -0.96
CA VAL A 181 -7.79 15.33 -2.36
C VAL A 181 -8.17 13.88 -2.68
N ARG A 182 -7.79 12.93 -1.83
CA ARG A 182 -8.10 11.50 -1.99
C ARG A 182 -9.60 11.26 -2.09
N ASN A 183 -10.38 11.87 -1.20
CA ASN A 183 -11.84 11.71 -1.20
C ASN A 183 -12.48 12.30 -2.46
N ASP A 184 -11.97 13.44 -2.95
CA ASP A 184 -12.48 14.05 -4.18
C ASP A 184 -12.17 13.17 -5.41
N THR A 185 -10.97 12.58 -5.47
CA THR A 185 -10.54 11.63 -6.52
C THR A 185 -11.41 10.37 -6.55
N LEU A 186 -11.65 9.73 -5.40
CA LEU A 186 -12.47 8.51 -5.32
C LEU A 186 -13.93 8.73 -5.71
N ARG A 187 -14.44 9.96 -5.57
CA ARG A 187 -15.81 10.33 -5.91
C ARG A 187 -15.97 10.87 -7.34
N GLU A 188 -14.89 10.96 -8.11
CA GLU A 188 -14.85 11.61 -9.43
C GLU A 188 -15.41 13.04 -9.42
N SER A 189 -15.35 13.69 -8.25
CA SER A 189 -15.81 15.05 -8.09
C SER A 189 -14.72 16.01 -8.56
N LYS A 190 -15.11 17.20 -9.02
CA LYS A 190 -14.17 18.29 -9.27
C LYS A 190 -13.35 18.53 -8.00
N HIS A 191 -12.02 18.47 -8.11
CA HIS A 191 -11.13 18.70 -6.96
C HIS A 191 -11.43 20.03 -6.27
N SER A 192 -11.65 19.98 -4.97
CA SER A 192 -11.90 21.15 -4.12
C SER A 192 -10.64 21.98 -3.88
N ILE A 193 -9.47 21.37 -4.14
CA ILE A 193 -8.14 21.95 -3.96
C ILE A 193 -7.52 22.18 -5.36
N PRO A 194 -7.02 23.40 -5.65
CA PRO A 194 -6.51 23.77 -6.97
C PRO A 194 -5.23 23.01 -7.32
N ARG A 195 -4.87 23.03 -8.60
CA ARG A 195 -3.75 22.24 -9.14
C ARG A 195 -2.43 22.62 -8.47
N GLU A 196 -2.20 23.90 -8.26
CA GLU A 196 -0.98 24.47 -7.68
C GLU A 196 -0.77 23.96 -6.25
N CYS A 197 -1.81 24.03 -5.40
CA CYS A 197 -1.74 23.46 -4.05
C CYS A 197 -1.59 21.94 -4.07
N ARG A 198 -2.27 21.23 -5.00
CA ARG A 198 -2.10 19.77 -5.13
C ARG A 198 -0.67 19.39 -5.52
N GLN A 199 -0.04 20.12 -6.43
CA GLN A 199 1.34 19.87 -6.83
C GLN A 199 2.30 20.06 -5.64
N GLN A 200 2.16 21.16 -4.91
CA GLN A 200 2.97 21.42 -3.73
C GLN A 200 2.70 20.37 -2.61
N LEU A 201 1.45 19.96 -2.42
CA LEU A 201 1.10 18.88 -1.49
C LEU A 201 1.76 17.54 -1.85
N ARG A 202 1.81 17.18 -3.13
CA ARG A 202 2.50 15.97 -3.61
C ARG A 202 4.01 16.05 -3.33
N ALA A 203 4.63 17.19 -3.61
CA ALA A 203 6.04 17.41 -3.27
C ALA A 203 6.31 17.23 -1.76
N GLN A 204 5.41 17.74 -0.90
CA GLN A 204 5.55 17.54 0.55
C GLN A 204 5.35 16.07 0.97
N LEU A 205 4.38 15.35 0.39
CA LEU A 205 4.18 13.92 0.66
C LEU A 205 5.39 13.11 0.22
N PHE A 206 5.92 13.36 -0.98
CA PHE A 206 7.12 12.71 -1.49
C PHE A 206 8.32 12.88 -0.54
N GLN A 207 8.54 14.10 -0.04
CA GLN A 207 9.58 14.36 0.96
C GLN A 207 9.33 13.62 2.28
N GLN A 208 8.08 13.55 2.76
CA GLN A 208 7.75 12.79 3.98
C GLN A 208 8.04 11.28 3.86
N ARG A 209 7.91 10.71 2.65
CA ARG A 209 8.18 9.28 2.40
C ARG A 209 9.65 8.95 2.20
N GLU A 210 10.48 9.95 1.91
CA GLU A 210 11.93 9.78 1.83
C GLU A 210 12.57 9.40 3.17
N ASN A 211 12.12 9.98 4.28
CA ASN A 211 12.72 9.76 5.59
C ASN A 211 11.64 9.80 6.65
N ILE A 212 11.55 8.73 7.45
CA ILE A 212 10.55 8.60 8.52
C ILE A 212 10.61 9.74 9.55
N ASN A 213 11.76 10.40 9.70
CA ASN A 213 11.90 11.55 10.59
C ASN A 213 11.12 12.78 10.12
N PHE A 214 10.74 12.84 8.84
CA PHE A 214 9.88 13.89 8.29
C PHE A 214 8.38 13.63 8.52
N ASP A 215 8.02 12.48 9.09
CA ASP A 215 6.68 12.15 9.54
C ASP A 215 6.72 11.84 11.06
N PRO A 216 6.62 12.88 11.92
CA PRO A 216 6.80 12.71 13.37
C PRO A 216 5.75 11.79 14.00
N VAL A 217 4.55 11.73 13.42
CA VAL A 217 3.47 10.85 13.90
C VAL A 217 3.75 9.40 13.54
N LEU A 218 4.19 9.13 12.32
CA LEU A 218 4.60 7.79 11.91
C LEU A 218 5.83 7.31 12.69
N ARG A 219 6.84 8.17 12.85
CA ARG A 219 8.03 7.86 13.64
C ARG A 219 7.67 7.47 15.08
N ASP A 220 6.84 8.28 15.75
CA ASP A 220 6.41 7.99 17.12
C ASP A 220 5.58 6.71 17.22
N ALA A 221 4.72 6.45 16.23
CA ALA A 221 3.94 5.22 16.15
C ALA A 221 4.81 3.97 15.99
N CYS A 222 5.91 4.08 15.25
CA CYS A 222 6.78 2.97 14.85
C CYS A 222 8.12 2.91 15.58
N GLN A 223 8.40 3.78 16.54
CA GLN A 223 9.72 3.91 17.16
C GLN A 223 10.28 2.58 17.69
N LYS A 224 9.45 1.78 18.35
CA LYS A 224 9.85 0.46 18.88
C LYS A 224 10.11 -0.54 17.75
N ASP A 225 9.20 -0.56 16.78
CA ASP A 225 9.27 -1.48 15.64
C ASP A 225 10.49 -1.24 14.76
N ILE A 226 10.93 0.02 14.61
CA ILE A 226 12.15 0.38 13.89
C ILE A 226 13.37 -0.25 14.58
N ILE A 227 13.45 -0.16 15.92
CA ILE A 227 14.57 -0.71 16.69
C ILE A 227 14.58 -2.24 16.65
N GLU A 228 13.41 -2.87 16.76
CA GLU A 228 13.29 -4.32 16.86
C GLU A 228 13.36 -5.04 15.51
N ASN A 229 12.75 -4.46 14.46
CA ASN A 229 12.60 -5.11 13.15
C ASN A 229 13.48 -4.50 12.05
N CYS A 230 14.00 -3.27 12.24
CA CYS A 230 14.79 -2.54 11.23
C CYS A 230 16.08 -1.90 11.79
N PRO A 231 16.88 -2.57 12.65
CA PRO A 231 17.99 -1.94 13.36
C PRO A 231 19.14 -1.44 12.46
N ASP A 232 19.40 -2.12 11.34
CA ASP A 232 20.53 -1.83 10.44
C ASP A 232 20.15 -1.00 9.20
N VAL A 233 18.94 -0.42 9.20
CA VAL A 233 18.41 0.31 8.05
C VAL A 233 18.70 1.80 8.18
N THR A 234 19.19 2.43 7.10
CA THR A 234 19.45 3.88 7.13
C THR A 234 18.13 4.66 7.07
N HIS A 235 18.04 5.76 7.82
CA HIS A 235 16.78 6.52 7.96
C HIS A 235 16.36 7.30 6.69
N GLY A 236 17.16 7.32 5.62
CA GLY A 236 16.86 8.05 4.38
C GLY A 236 16.49 7.15 3.20
N ALA A 237 16.17 7.76 2.07
CA ALA A 237 15.83 7.10 0.81
C ALA A 237 14.71 6.06 0.91
N GLY A 238 13.73 6.26 1.80
CA GLY A 238 12.56 5.42 2.00
C GLY A 238 12.83 4.08 2.69
N GLN A 239 14.08 3.77 3.05
CA GLN A 239 14.45 2.41 3.43
C GLN A 239 13.79 1.90 4.71
N VAL A 240 13.65 2.76 5.73
CA VAL A 240 12.95 2.37 6.97
C VAL A 240 11.48 2.06 6.69
N LEU A 241 10.84 2.85 5.81
CA LEU A 241 9.45 2.63 5.45
C LEU A 241 9.27 1.29 4.71
N GLU A 242 10.13 1.00 3.73
CA GLU A 242 10.16 -0.30 3.04
C GLU A 242 10.37 -1.46 4.03
N CYS A 243 11.28 -1.31 4.99
CA CYS A 243 11.55 -2.34 5.98
C CYS A 243 10.32 -2.62 6.87
N LEU A 244 9.61 -1.57 7.31
CA LEU A 244 8.38 -1.70 8.09
C LEU A 244 7.27 -2.35 7.25
N GLN A 245 7.10 -1.96 5.99
CA GLN A 245 6.14 -2.56 5.05
C GLN A 245 6.41 -4.06 4.80
N ILE A 246 7.68 -4.48 4.73
CA ILE A 246 8.04 -5.90 4.60
C ILE A 246 7.72 -6.67 5.89
N ASN A 247 7.93 -6.06 7.06
CA ASN A 247 7.80 -6.72 8.36
C ASN A 247 6.44 -6.50 9.05
N LYS A 248 5.41 -6.08 8.31
CA LYS A 248 4.05 -5.78 8.82
C LYS A 248 3.52 -6.74 9.88
N ALA A 249 3.63 -8.04 9.62
CA ALA A 249 3.11 -9.08 10.51
C ALA A 249 3.76 -9.11 11.90
N ARG A 250 4.90 -8.45 12.08
CA ARG A 250 5.65 -8.34 13.35
C ARG A 250 5.51 -6.97 14.01
N LEU A 251 4.83 -6.03 13.37
CA LEU A 251 4.71 -4.67 13.90
C LEU A 251 3.73 -4.62 15.07
N THR A 252 3.97 -3.68 15.98
CA THR A 252 2.98 -3.33 16.99
C THR A 252 1.67 -2.85 16.33
N PRO A 253 0.49 -3.04 16.97
CA PRO A 253 -0.77 -2.60 16.41
C PRO A 253 -0.82 -1.10 16.08
N ARG A 254 -0.04 -0.28 16.80
CA ARG A 254 0.04 1.17 16.58
C ARG A 254 0.79 1.48 15.28
N CYS A 255 1.97 0.89 15.09
CA CYS A 255 2.76 1.09 13.88
C CYS A 255 2.07 0.48 12.66
N HIS A 256 1.48 -0.71 12.81
CA HIS A 256 0.79 -1.39 11.71
C HIS A 256 -0.33 -0.54 11.10
N ARG A 257 -1.17 0.09 11.94
CA ARG A 257 -2.21 1.04 11.48
C ARG A 257 -1.63 2.27 10.80
N ALA A 258 -0.49 2.76 11.28
CA ALA A 258 0.17 3.91 10.68
C ALA A 258 0.67 3.56 9.26
N ILE A 259 1.36 2.42 9.11
CA ILE A 259 1.82 1.88 7.83
C ILE A 259 0.65 1.61 6.87
N PHE A 260 -0.43 1.00 7.34
CA PHE A 260 -1.64 0.80 6.54
C PHE A 260 -2.14 2.10 5.90
N ASN A 261 -2.13 3.22 6.64
CA ASN A 261 -2.55 4.51 6.11
C ASN A 261 -1.55 5.11 5.12
N VAL A 262 -0.25 4.85 5.30
CA VAL A 262 0.80 5.24 4.34
C VAL A 262 0.57 4.54 3.01
N GLU A 263 0.44 3.22 3.03
CA GLU A 263 0.24 2.43 1.80
C GLU A 263 -1.07 2.76 1.11
N LYS A 264 -2.13 2.99 1.91
CA LYS A 264 -3.39 3.48 1.36
C LYS A 264 -3.22 4.79 0.58
N GLN A 265 -2.33 5.68 1.02
CA GLN A 265 -2.07 6.93 0.29
C GLN A 265 -1.22 6.67 -0.96
N GLU A 266 -0.12 5.93 -0.82
CA GLU A 266 0.84 5.65 -1.91
C GLU A 266 0.25 4.82 -3.06
N LEU A 267 -0.58 3.82 -2.73
CA LEU A 267 -1.20 2.93 -3.74
C LEU A 267 -2.42 3.58 -4.43
N LEU A 268 -2.94 4.69 -3.89
CA LEU A 268 -3.96 5.51 -4.53
C LEU A 268 -3.38 6.67 -5.34
N ASP A 269 -2.25 7.23 -4.91
CA ASP A 269 -1.53 8.30 -5.59
C ASP A 269 -0.02 8.01 -5.53
N SER A 270 0.51 7.49 -6.64
CA SER A 270 1.92 7.10 -6.74
C SER A 270 2.89 8.29 -6.66
N SER A 271 2.42 9.54 -6.70
CA SER A 271 3.27 10.72 -6.52
C SER A 271 3.90 10.81 -5.12
N GLY A 272 3.30 10.14 -4.13
CA GLY A 272 3.86 10.03 -2.79
C GLY A 272 4.85 8.88 -2.60
N ASP A 273 4.86 7.87 -3.48
CA ASP A 273 5.69 6.67 -3.33
C ASP A 273 7.14 6.97 -3.73
N TYR A 274 7.91 7.43 -2.75
CA TYR A 274 9.31 7.80 -2.94
C TYR A 274 10.14 6.67 -3.56
N THR A 275 10.01 5.44 -3.03
CA THR A 275 10.77 4.29 -3.51
C THR A 275 10.44 3.96 -4.95
N LEU A 276 9.15 3.95 -5.31
CA LEU A 276 8.71 3.66 -6.67
C LEU A 276 9.25 4.70 -7.65
N LEU A 277 9.01 6.00 -7.39
CA LEU A 277 9.40 7.05 -8.33
C LEU A 277 10.92 7.17 -8.50
N THR A 278 11.68 7.02 -7.42
CA THR A 278 13.15 7.11 -7.48
C THR A 278 13.77 5.87 -8.12
N THR A 279 13.35 4.67 -7.71
CA THR A 279 13.86 3.41 -8.28
C THR A 279 13.47 3.26 -9.75
N CYS A 280 12.24 3.64 -10.11
CA CYS A 280 11.71 3.50 -11.46
C CYS A 280 11.91 4.73 -12.35
N ARG A 281 12.68 5.74 -11.92
CA ARG A 281 12.82 7.03 -12.64
C ARG A 281 13.11 6.87 -14.13
N LEU A 282 14.00 5.95 -14.50
CA LEU A 282 14.35 5.69 -15.91
C LEU A 282 13.18 5.05 -16.67
N MET A 283 12.49 4.10 -16.05
CA MET A 283 11.35 3.40 -16.66
C MET A 283 10.15 4.33 -16.83
N ILE A 284 9.89 5.20 -15.85
CA ILE A 284 8.83 6.23 -15.94
C ILE A 284 9.11 7.17 -17.12
N ARG A 285 10.36 7.66 -17.26
CA ARG A 285 10.74 8.51 -18.40
C ARG A 285 10.65 7.80 -19.74
N GLN A 286 10.97 6.51 -19.79
CA GLN A 286 10.97 5.75 -21.04
C GLN A 286 9.57 5.34 -21.48
N PHE A 287 8.75 4.83 -20.58
CA PHE A 287 7.46 4.21 -20.90
C PHE A 287 6.25 5.06 -20.52
N CYS A 288 6.37 5.98 -19.56
CA CYS A 288 5.26 6.69 -18.93
C CYS A 288 5.40 8.22 -18.98
N HIS A 289 6.09 8.76 -20.00
CA HIS A 289 6.40 10.19 -20.10
C HIS A 289 5.18 11.12 -20.24
N GLU A 290 4.05 10.60 -20.72
CA GLU A 290 2.79 11.36 -20.87
C GLU A 290 1.84 11.23 -19.68
N GLU A 291 2.14 10.33 -18.74
CA GLU A 291 1.27 10.02 -17.60
C GLU A 291 1.66 10.87 -16.38
N ASP A 292 0.65 11.33 -15.61
CA ASP A 292 0.88 12.01 -14.32
C ASP A 292 1.52 11.01 -13.32
N GLU A 293 2.48 11.48 -12.53
CA GLU A 293 3.19 10.66 -11.54
C GLU A 293 2.24 9.96 -10.56
N ALA A 294 1.04 10.50 -10.32
CA ALA A 294 0.01 9.86 -9.52
C ALA A 294 -0.42 8.48 -10.04
N HIS A 295 -0.26 8.22 -11.34
CA HIS A 295 -0.60 6.96 -12.00
C HIS A 295 0.63 6.16 -12.45
N ALA A 296 1.83 6.49 -11.95
CA ALA A 296 3.07 5.84 -12.36
C ALA A 296 3.01 4.31 -12.19
N LEU A 297 2.47 3.81 -11.06
CA LEU A 297 2.34 2.36 -10.84
C LEU A 297 1.47 1.69 -11.93
N GLU A 298 0.31 2.27 -12.23
CA GLU A 298 -0.63 1.73 -13.22
C GLU A 298 0.00 1.68 -14.63
N CYS A 299 0.78 2.69 -15.00
CA CYS A 299 1.52 2.66 -16.26
C CYS A 299 2.63 1.59 -16.24
N LEU A 300 3.48 1.56 -15.21
CA LEU A 300 4.61 0.63 -15.10
C LEU A 300 4.17 -0.84 -15.10
N LYS A 301 3.00 -1.15 -14.52
CA LYS A 301 2.40 -2.49 -14.56
C LYS A 301 2.26 -3.06 -15.98
N ARG A 302 2.02 -2.20 -16.98
CA ARG A 302 1.80 -2.61 -18.39
C ARG A 302 3.09 -3.00 -19.09
N TYR A 303 4.22 -2.44 -18.65
CA TYR A 303 5.53 -2.60 -19.31
C TYR A 303 6.52 -3.45 -18.49
N LYS A 304 6.16 -3.87 -17.27
CA LYS A 304 7.06 -4.59 -16.35
C LYS A 304 7.70 -5.87 -16.94
N ASP A 305 7.06 -6.49 -17.94
CA ASP A 305 7.53 -7.73 -18.57
C ASP A 305 8.35 -7.48 -19.85
N GLU A 306 8.57 -6.22 -20.23
CA GLU A 306 9.44 -5.85 -21.34
C GLU A 306 10.90 -6.19 -21.03
N LYS A 307 11.65 -6.65 -22.04
CA LYS A 307 13.04 -7.08 -21.87
C LYS A 307 13.98 -5.96 -21.43
N THR A 308 13.67 -4.73 -21.80
CA THR A 308 14.45 -3.53 -21.45
C THR A 308 14.02 -2.94 -20.11
N PHE A 309 13.05 -3.54 -19.43
CA PHE A 309 12.55 -3.05 -18.16
C PHE A 309 13.57 -3.33 -17.05
N ASP A 310 13.87 -2.31 -16.24
CA ASP A 310 14.86 -2.40 -15.16
C ASP A 310 14.41 -3.40 -14.08
N SER A 311 15.30 -4.32 -13.71
CA SER A 311 14.98 -5.41 -12.78
C SER A 311 14.70 -4.91 -11.36
N LYS A 312 15.37 -3.84 -10.89
CA LYS A 312 15.12 -3.26 -9.57
C LYS A 312 13.75 -2.59 -9.53
N CYS A 313 13.42 -1.81 -10.56
CA CYS A 313 12.10 -1.23 -10.71
C CYS A 313 11.02 -2.32 -10.78
N LYS A 314 11.28 -3.42 -11.50
CA LYS A 314 10.35 -4.55 -11.61
C LYS A 314 9.99 -5.13 -10.25
N VAL A 315 10.98 -5.36 -9.38
CA VAL A 315 10.76 -5.84 -8.01
C VAL A 315 9.85 -4.90 -7.22
N ILE A 316 10.03 -3.59 -7.34
CA ILE A 316 9.17 -2.61 -6.66
C ILE A 316 7.74 -2.66 -7.22
N VAL A 317 7.57 -2.64 -8.54
CA VAL A 317 6.24 -2.72 -9.18
C VAL A 317 5.50 -3.98 -8.74
N VAL A 318 6.16 -5.14 -8.74
CA VAL A 318 5.57 -6.41 -8.32
C VAL A 318 5.23 -6.40 -6.84
N ARG A 319 6.08 -5.85 -5.99
CA ARG A 319 5.79 -5.68 -4.56
C ARG A 319 4.53 -4.84 -4.33
N ARG A 320 4.40 -3.69 -5.00
CA ARG A 320 3.19 -2.86 -4.92
C ARG A 320 1.96 -3.59 -5.44
N MET A 321 2.08 -4.41 -6.48
CA MET A 321 0.98 -5.27 -6.93
C MET A 321 0.58 -6.31 -5.88
N ILE A 322 1.53 -6.90 -5.15
CA ILE A 322 1.24 -7.82 -4.03
C ILE A 322 0.48 -7.08 -2.93
N GLU A 323 0.96 -5.89 -2.54
CA GLU A 323 0.29 -5.02 -1.55
C GLU A 323 -1.14 -4.68 -1.98
N GLN A 324 -1.37 -4.28 -3.24
CA GLN A 324 -2.71 -4.02 -3.78
C GLN A 324 -3.69 -5.19 -3.63
N ASN A 325 -3.20 -6.43 -3.63
CA ASN A 325 -4.03 -7.62 -3.49
C ASN A 325 -4.26 -8.05 -2.03
N GLN A 326 -3.60 -7.40 -1.06
CA GLN A 326 -3.85 -7.62 0.37
C GLN A 326 -5.12 -6.92 0.85
N ASP A 327 -5.52 -5.82 0.22
CA ASP A 327 -6.73 -5.10 0.62
C ASP A 327 -7.42 -4.41 -0.56
N TYR A 328 -8.75 -4.53 -0.63
CA TYR A 328 -9.51 -3.87 -1.70
C TYR A 328 -9.36 -2.34 -1.67
N ARG A 329 -9.06 -1.73 -0.51
CA ARG A 329 -8.86 -0.29 -0.33
C ARG A 329 -7.55 0.22 -0.93
N PHE A 330 -6.64 -0.68 -1.28
CA PHE A 330 -5.38 -0.37 -1.94
C PHE A 330 -5.49 -0.41 -3.47
N ASN A 331 -6.59 -0.97 -4.00
CA ASN A 331 -6.82 -1.03 -5.44
C ASN A 331 -7.92 -0.02 -5.86
N PRO A 332 -7.55 1.15 -6.44
CA PRO A 332 -8.52 2.18 -6.82
C PRO A 332 -9.46 1.71 -7.94
N LEU A 333 -8.96 0.93 -8.90
CA LEU A 333 -9.76 0.41 -10.02
C LEU A 333 -10.81 -0.57 -9.52
N LEU A 334 -10.44 -1.46 -8.59
CA LEU A 334 -11.37 -2.39 -7.96
C LEU A 334 -12.42 -1.65 -7.13
N GLN A 335 -12.03 -0.66 -6.33
CA GLN A 335 -12.99 0.16 -5.57
C GLN A 335 -14.00 0.83 -6.49
N LYS A 336 -13.53 1.40 -7.61
CA LYS A 336 -14.37 2.04 -8.61
C LYS A 336 -15.31 1.03 -9.28
N GLY A 337 -14.80 -0.05 -9.84
CA GLY A 337 -15.62 -1.06 -10.55
C GLY A 337 -16.62 -1.76 -9.63
N CYS A 338 -16.23 -2.06 -8.39
CA CYS A 338 -17.01 -2.83 -7.43
C CYS A 338 -17.72 -1.98 -6.35
N HIS A 339 -17.84 -0.66 -6.53
CA HIS A 339 -18.40 0.25 -5.52
C HIS A 339 -19.81 -0.12 -5.04
N GLN A 340 -20.66 -0.73 -5.88
CA GLN A 340 -21.99 -1.21 -5.46
C GLN A 340 -22.00 -2.69 -5.09
N ASP A 341 -21.10 -3.49 -5.67
CA ASP A 341 -21.07 -4.94 -5.44
C ASP A 341 -20.48 -5.29 -4.08
N ILE A 342 -19.47 -4.54 -3.61
CA ILE A 342 -18.86 -4.74 -2.29
C ILE A 342 -19.89 -4.52 -1.17
N PRO A 343 -20.62 -3.38 -1.08
CA PRO A 343 -21.65 -3.21 -0.06
C PRO A 343 -22.82 -4.21 -0.20
N LYS A 344 -23.15 -4.63 -1.42
CA LYS A 344 -24.27 -5.54 -1.67
C LYS A 344 -23.97 -6.98 -1.27
N PHE A 345 -22.77 -7.48 -1.56
CA PHE A 345 -22.44 -8.90 -1.41
C PHE A 345 -21.42 -9.20 -0.31
N CYS A 346 -20.56 -8.24 0.03
CA CYS A 346 -19.44 -8.41 0.95
C CYS A 346 -19.54 -7.49 2.18
N SER A 347 -20.71 -6.94 2.47
CA SER A 347 -20.93 -6.02 3.60
C SER A 347 -20.65 -6.65 4.95
N GLU A 348 -20.94 -7.94 5.12
CA GLU A 348 -20.63 -8.67 6.35
C GLU A 348 -19.14 -8.60 6.67
N VAL A 349 -18.29 -8.91 5.69
CA VAL A 349 -16.82 -8.84 5.81
C VAL A 349 -16.35 -7.42 6.12
N VAL A 350 -16.98 -6.41 5.51
CA VAL A 350 -16.59 -5.00 5.69
C VAL A 350 -17.07 -4.46 7.05
N ALA A 351 -18.18 -4.96 7.59
CA ALA A 351 -18.78 -4.47 8.83
C ALA A 351 -18.11 -5.05 10.08
N THR A 352 -17.60 -6.28 10.02
CA THR A 352 -17.01 -6.99 11.16
C THR A 352 -15.55 -6.63 11.43
N GLU A 353 -14.87 -6.04 10.46
CA GLU A 353 -13.42 -5.86 10.49
C GLU A 353 -12.99 -4.40 10.72
N PRO A 354 -11.82 -4.18 11.35
CA PRO A 354 -11.27 -2.84 11.60
C PRO A 354 -11.00 -2.03 10.32
N LYS A 355 -11.31 -0.73 10.36
CA LYS A 355 -11.14 0.19 9.20
C LYS A 355 -9.71 0.65 8.96
N ASP A 356 -8.79 0.34 9.86
CA ASP A 356 -7.41 0.80 9.92
C ASP A 356 -6.38 -0.34 9.87
N LEU A 357 -6.82 -1.55 9.51
CA LEU A 357 -5.99 -2.74 9.30
C LEU A 357 -6.42 -3.44 8.01
N GLU A 358 -5.49 -4.08 7.32
CA GLU A 358 -5.76 -4.87 6.12
C GLU A 358 -6.75 -6.00 6.40
N LEU A 359 -7.62 -6.25 5.43
CA LEU A 359 -8.59 -7.35 5.48
C LEU A 359 -8.03 -8.66 4.94
N GLU A 360 -6.71 -8.77 4.74
CA GLU A 360 -6.02 -9.99 4.27
C GLU A 360 -6.69 -10.62 3.03
N GLY A 361 -7.15 -9.78 2.09
CA GLY A 361 -7.81 -10.20 0.86
C GLY A 361 -9.21 -10.78 1.05
N LYS A 362 -9.83 -10.73 2.25
CA LYS A 362 -11.17 -11.28 2.53
C LYS A 362 -12.25 -10.74 1.58
N VAL A 363 -12.19 -9.44 1.24
CA VAL A 363 -13.13 -8.84 0.28
C VAL A 363 -12.91 -9.37 -1.13
N ILE A 364 -11.65 -9.50 -1.58
CA ILE A 364 -11.32 -10.08 -2.88
C ILE A 364 -11.78 -11.55 -2.92
N LYS A 365 -11.59 -12.31 -1.84
CA LYS A 365 -12.11 -13.68 -1.69
C LYS A 365 -13.64 -13.73 -1.83
N CYS A 366 -14.36 -12.83 -1.18
CA CYS A 366 -15.82 -12.71 -1.34
C CYS A 366 -16.20 -12.42 -2.81
N LEU A 367 -15.53 -11.47 -3.45
CA LEU A 367 -15.76 -11.12 -4.85
C LEU A 367 -15.49 -12.29 -5.80
N LYS A 368 -14.42 -13.07 -5.57
CA LYS A 368 -14.12 -14.31 -6.32
C LYS A 368 -15.27 -15.32 -6.29
N VAL A 369 -15.88 -15.52 -5.12
CA VAL A 369 -17.06 -16.38 -5.00
C VAL A 369 -18.22 -15.85 -5.84
N LYS A 370 -18.48 -14.53 -5.78
CA LYS A 370 -19.59 -13.91 -6.55
C LYS A 370 -19.32 -13.82 -8.04
N PHE A 371 -18.06 -13.74 -8.43
CA PHE A 371 -17.60 -13.84 -9.82
C PHE A 371 -17.96 -15.22 -10.39
N ARG A 372 -17.65 -16.30 -9.66
CA ARG A 372 -18.04 -17.68 -10.04
C ARG A 372 -19.56 -17.87 -10.11
N GLU A 373 -20.31 -17.26 -9.20
CA GLU A 373 -21.78 -17.29 -9.17
C GLU A 373 -22.44 -16.40 -10.27
N ARG A 374 -21.65 -15.63 -11.04
CA ARG A 374 -22.14 -14.68 -12.07
C ARG A 374 -23.08 -13.61 -11.51
N LYS A 375 -22.81 -13.14 -10.28
CA LYS A 375 -23.65 -12.15 -9.57
C LYS A 375 -23.11 -10.72 -9.60
N LEU A 376 -21.87 -10.53 -10.05
CA LEU A 376 -21.24 -9.22 -10.13
C LEU A 376 -21.76 -8.43 -11.33
N ARG A 377 -21.70 -7.11 -11.25
CA ARG A 377 -21.90 -6.23 -12.42
C ARG A 377 -20.69 -6.31 -13.34
N LEU A 378 -20.90 -6.00 -14.63
CA LEU A 378 -19.87 -6.09 -15.66
C LEU A 378 -18.58 -5.34 -15.30
N GLU A 379 -18.69 -4.11 -14.79
CA GLU A 379 -17.55 -3.29 -14.37
C GLU A 379 -16.72 -3.98 -13.28
N CYS A 380 -17.39 -4.56 -12.28
CA CYS A 380 -16.72 -5.29 -11.20
C CYS A 380 -16.17 -6.65 -11.68
N GLU A 381 -16.91 -7.35 -12.53
CA GLU A 381 -16.49 -8.62 -13.16
C GLU A 381 -15.18 -8.43 -13.92
N GLN A 382 -15.05 -7.35 -14.70
CA GLN A 382 -13.82 -7.01 -15.42
C GLN A 382 -12.63 -6.76 -14.48
N GLN A 383 -12.82 -6.01 -13.38
CA GLN A 383 -11.73 -5.75 -12.43
C GLN A 383 -11.30 -7.03 -11.70
N VAL A 384 -12.25 -7.88 -11.29
CA VAL A 384 -11.95 -9.17 -10.67
C VAL A 384 -11.24 -10.10 -11.66
N ALA A 385 -11.69 -10.14 -12.93
CA ALA A 385 -11.02 -10.92 -13.97
C ALA A 385 -9.57 -10.45 -14.21
N THR A 386 -9.31 -9.14 -14.20
CA THR A 386 -7.95 -8.59 -14.29
C THR A 386 -7.09 -9.03 -13.13
N ILE A 387 -7.57 -8.90 -11.89
CA ILE A 387 -6.83 -9.35 -10.68
C ILE A 387 -6.50 -10.84 -10.77
N LEU A 388 -7.49 -11.66 -11.17
CA LEU A 388 -7.31 -13.10 -11.31
C LEU A 388 -6.32 -13.46 -12.43
N ARG A 389 -6.36 -12.75 -13.56
CA ARG A 389 -5.41 -12.93 -14.66
C ARG A 389 -3.99 -12.55 -14.25
N GLU A 390 -3.82 -11.43 -13.56
CA GLU A 390 -2.52 -11.00 -13.03
C GLU A 390 -1.96 -12.05 -12.06
N ALA A 391 -2.80 -12.58 -11.17
CA ALA A 391 -2.43 -13.67 -10.26
C ALA A 391 -2.11 -15.00 -10.96
N ALA A 392 -2.78 -15.31 -12.07
CA ALA A 392 -2.49 -16.48 -12.88
C ALA A 392 -1.14 -16.37 -13.61
N LEU A 393 -0.72 -15.15 -13.95
CA LEU A 393 0.60 -14.90 -14.54
C LEU A 393 1.72 -14.89 -13.51
N ASN A 394 1.46 -14.36 -12.31
CA ASN A 394 2.41 -14.32 -11.20
C ASN A 394 1.73 -14.78 -9.90
N TYR A 395 2.07 -15.99 -9.46
CA TYR A 395 1.48 -16.64 -8.29
C TYR A 395 1.64 -15.83 -6.99
N GLN A 396 2.62 -14.93 -6.91
CA GLN A 396 2.86 -14.10 -5.72
C GLN A 396 1.71 -13.12 -5.45
N LEU A 397 0.95 -12.79 -6.49
CA LEU A 397 -0.21 -11.91 -6.42
C LEU A 397 -1.45 -12.61 -5.84
N ASN A 398 -1.38 -13.91 -5.52
CA ASN A 398 -2.39 -14.63 -4.75
C ASN A 398 -1.85 -14.99 -3.36
N PRO A 399 -2.11 -14.16 -2.33
CA PRO A 399 -1.61 -14.38 -0.97
C PRO A 399 -2.04 -15.73 -0.36
N LEU A 400 -3.26 -16.19 -0.65
CA LEU A 400 -3.77 -17.47 -0.16
C LEU A 400 -3.04 -18.65 -0.79
N LEU A 401 -2.80 -18.59 -2.09
CA LEU A 401 -2.02 -19.61 -2.79
C LEU A 401 -0.58 -19.67 -2.25
N MET A 402 0.07 -18.52 -2.04
CA MET A 402 1.40 -18.47 -1.44
C MET A 402 1.44 -19.06 -0.02
N ALA A 403 0.44 -18.75 0.80
CA ALA A 403 0.36 -19.22 2.17
C ALA A 403 0.11 -20.74 2.24
N MET A 404 -0.85 -21.23 1.45
CA MET A 404 -1.29 -22.64 1.50
C MET A 404 -0.37 -23.59 0.73
N CYS A 405 0.21 -23.17 -0.40
CA CYS A 405 1.02 -24.01 -1.28
C CYS A 405 2.54 -23.79 -1.15
N LYS A 406 3.00 -23.13 -0.08
CA LYS A 406 4.42 -22.76 0.11
C LYS A 406 5.39 -23.92 -0.10
N LYS A 407 5.05 -25.11 0.40
CA LYS A 407 5.90 -26.30 0.33
C LYS A 407 5.92 -26.89 -1.09
N GLU A 408 4.75 -27.03 -1.70
CA GLU A 408 4.56 -27.55 -3.06
C GLU A 408 5.27 -26.67 -4.09
N ILE A 409 5.14 -25.34 -3.97
CA ILE A 409 5.80 -24.38 -4.86
C ILE A 409 7.33 -24.57 -4.84
N LYS A 410 7.92 -24.61 -3.64
CA LYS A 410 9.37 -24.73 -3.46
C LYS A 410 9.93 -26.09 -3.87
N VAL A 411 9.26 -27.18 -3.47
CA VAL A 411 9.79 -28.54 -3.64
C VAL A 411 9.40 -29.15 -4.99
N MET A 412 8.18 -28.89 -5.47
CA MET A 412 7.65 -29.57 -6.66
C MET A 412 7.78 -28.71 -7.91
N CYS A 413 7.36 -27.44 -7.83
CA CYS A 413 7.40 -26.54 -8.97
C CYS A 413 8.76 -25.88 -9.16
N LYS A 414 9.68 -26.06 -8.20
CA LYS A 414 11.06 -25.54 -8.22
C LYS A 414 11.09 -24.05 -8.58
N ALA A 415 10.14 -23.30 -8.05
CA ALA A 415 10.19 -21.86 -8.15
C ALA A 415 11.36 -21.40 -7.27
N ASP A 416 12.45 -20.97 -7.89
CA ASP A 416 13.52 -20.29 -7.18
C ASP A 416 13.01 -18.90 -6.77
N GLU A 417 13.39 -18.45 -5.58
CA GLU A 417 12.95 -17.15 -5.04
C GLU A 417 13.47 -15.96 -5.90
N GLU A 418 14.44 -16.21 -6.79
CA GLU A 418 15.08 -15.23 -7.68
C GLU A 418 14.60 -15.29 -9.14
N GLU A 419 14.00 -16.40 -9.60
CA GLU A 419 13.44 -16.52 -10.95
C GLU A 419 11.95 -16.20 -10.94
N GLU A 420 11.60 -15.12 -11.62
CA GLU A 420 10.24 -14.59 -11.61
C GLU A 420 9.32 -15.38 -12.55
N ASP A 421 8.23 -15.88 -12.01
CA ASP A 421 7.18 -16.51 -12.78
C ASP A 421 6.32 -15.42 -13.43
N SER A 422 6.76 -14.86 -14.56
CA SER A 422 5.96 -13.92 -15.35
C SER A 422 5.10 -14.60 -16.42
N ALA A 423 5.17 -15.93 -16.51
CA ALA A 423 4.52 -16.73 -17.54
C ALA A 423 3.44 -17.68 -16.98
N GLY A 424 3.17 -17.63 -15.67
CA GLY A 424 2.21 -18.52 -14.99
C GLY A 424 2.66 -19.98 -14.90
N ALA A 425 3.96 -20.25 -14.99
CA ALA A 425 4.54 -21.58 -14.95
C ALA A 425 4.32 -22.28 -13.59
N VAL A 426 4.35 -21.55 -12.48
CA VAL A 426 4.11 -22.11 -11.14
C VAL A 426 2.64 -22.49 -10.98
N GLU A 427 1.72 -21.61 -11.36
CA GLU A 427 0.30 -21.95 -11.32
C GLU A 427 -0.03 -23.12 -12.26
N GLU A 428 0.55 -23.14 -13.46
CA GLU A 428 0.39 -24.27 -14.40
C GLU A 428 0.96 -25.57 -13.84
N CYS A 429 2.11 -25.52 -13.18
CA CYS A 429 2.69 -26.67 -12.47
C CYS A 429 1.73 -27.19 -11.39
N LEU A 430 1.17 -26.30 -10.56
CA LEU A 430 0.21 -26.67 -9.51
C LEU A 430 -1.07 -27.27 -10.10
N LYS A 431 -1.62 -26.70 -11.18
CA LYS A 431 -2.78 -27.26 -11.91
C LYS A 431 -2.50 -28.69 -12.42
N ASN A 432 -1.30 -28.94 -12.94
CA ASN A 432 -0.91 -30.28 -13.38
C ASN A 432 -0.65 -31.25 -12.22
N ALA A 433 -0.08 -30.78 -11.12
CA ALA A 433 0.07 -31.56 -9.89
C ALA A 433 -1.30 -31.94 -9.29
N PHE A 434 -2.27 -31.03 -9.36
CA PHE A 434 -3.66 -31.29 -8.97
C PHE A 434 -4.30 -32.38 -9.82
N LEU A 435 -4.19 -32.27 -11.15
CA LEU A 435 -4.74 -33.27 -12.08
C LEU A 435 -4.14 -34.67 -11.87
N THR A 436 -2.85 -34.73 -11.52
CA THR A 436 -2.13 -35.99 -11.27
C THR A 436 -2.21 -36.49 -9.82
N GLY A 437 -2.94 -35.79 -8.94
CA GLY A 437 -3.12 -36.18 -7.54
C GLY A 437 -1.86 -36.07 -6.68
N ARG A 438 -0.87 -35.25 -7.09
CA ARG A 438 0.42 -35.10 -6.38
C ARG A 438 0.38 -34.08 -5.25
N ILE A 439 -0.66 -33.25 -5.14
CA ILE A 439 -0.81 -32.27 -4.07
C ILE A 439 -1.29 -32.97 -2.79
N ILE A 440 -0.39 -33.10 -1.83
CA ILE A 440 -0.65 -33.80 -0.57
C ILE A 440 -1.42 -32.90 0.38
N ASP A 441 -0.97 -31.64 0.55
CA ASP A 441 -1.58 -30.71 1.50
C ASP A 441 -3.06 -30.43 1.11
N PRO A 442 -4.03 -30.70 1.99
CA PRO A 442 -5.44 -30.55 1.68
C PRO A 442 -5.84 -29.07 1.48
N GLY A 443 -5.16 -28.14 2.16
CA GLY A 443 -5.40 -26.71 2.03
C GLY A 443 -4.90 -26.17 0.70
N CYS A 444 -3.68 -26.51 0.30
CA CYS A 444 -3.16 -26.21 -1.03
C CYS A 444 -4.04 -26.82 -2.13
N ARG A 445 -4.46 -28.09 -1.96
CA ARG A 445 -5.33 -28.77 -2.92
C ARG A 445 -6.67 -28.06 -3.11
N LEU A 446 -7.27 -27.59 -2.03
CA LEU A 446 -8.50 -26.81 -2.07
C LEU A 446 -8.29 -25.46 -2.77
N GLU A 447 -7.19 -24.75 -2.46
CA GLU A 447 -6.93 -23.45 -3.09
C GLU A 447 -6.64 -23.58 -4.58
N VAL A 448 -5.89 -24.61 -5.01
CA VAL A 448 -5.69 -24.89 -6.45
C VAL A 448 -7.02 -25.26 -7.12
N ALA A 449 -7.92 -25.98 -6.44
CA ALA A 449 -9.27 -26.24 -6.95
C ALA A 449 -10.09 -24.95 -7.11
N ASN A 450 -9.98 -24.00 -6.16
CA ASN A 450 -10.62 -22.68 -6.27
C ASN A 450 -10.08 -21.90 -7.48
N VAL A 451 -8.75 -21.86 -7.67
CA VAL A 451 -8.11 -21.22 -8.83
C VAL A 451 -8.61 -21.82 -10.15
N ILE A 452 -8.76 -23.14 -10.23
CA ILE A 452 -9.31 -23.81 -11.41
C ILE A 452 -10.78 -23.42 -11.66
N GLU A 453 -11.61 -23.35 -10.62
CA GLU A 453 -13.02 -22.92 -10.75
C GLU A 453 -13.16 -21.42 -11.06
N GLU A 454 -12.23 -20.58 -10.58
CA GLU A 454 -12.12 -19.16 -10.96
C GLU A 454 -11.80 -19.01 -12.45
N ALA A 455 -10.83 -19.78 -12.96
CA ALA A 455 -10.46 -19.81 -14.38
C ALA A 455 -11.58 -20.29 -15.32
N LYS A 456 -12.50 -21.12 -14.82
CA LYS A 456 -13.68 -21.57 -15.56
C LYS A 456 -14.71 -20.46 -15.80
N ALA A 457 -14.71 -19.43 -14.96
CA ALA A 457 -15.70 -18.36 -15.00
C ALA A 457 -15.40 -17.28 -16.05
N ASP A 458 -14.16 -17.17 -16.55
CA ASP A 458 -13.84 -16.40 -17.76
C ASP A 458 -12.54 -16.95 -18.38
N ILE A 459 -12.53 -17.16 -19.69
CA ILE A 459 -11.34 -17.65 -20.41
C ILE A 459 -10.13 -16.73 -20.21
N HIS A 460 -10.34 -15.42 -20.01
CA HIS A 460 -9.25 -14.46 -19.83
C HIS A 460 -8.54 -14.59 -18.49
N VAL A 461 -9.16 -15.25 -17.51
CA VAL A 461 -8.51 -15.59 -16.23
C VAL A 461 -7.44 -16.66 -16.43
N ASP A 462 -7.55 -17.52 -17.45
CA ASP A 462 -6.51 -18.46 -17.84
C ASP A 462 -5.74 -17.94 -19.06
N PRO A 463 -4.66 -17.14 -18.86
CA PRO A 463 -3.94 -16.49 -19.95
C PRO A 463 -3.34 -17.51 -20.94
N LEU A 464 -2.92 -18.67 -20.47
CA LEU A 464 -2.36 -19.73 -21.31
C LEU A 464 -3.43 -20.39 -22.18
N LEU A 465 -4.62 -20.68 -21.63
CA LEU A 465 -5.74 -21.21 -22.40
C LEU A 465 -6.24 -20.17 -23.41
N HIS A 466 -6.38 -18.91 -22.99
CA HIS A 466 -6.78 -17.82 -23.86
C HIS A 466 -5.80 -17.66 -25.03
N GLN A 467 -4.49 -17.67 -24.77
CA GLN A 467 -3.46 -17.61 -25.81
C GLN A 467 -3.53 -18.81 -26.77
N ALA A 468 -3.74 -20.02 -26.24
CA ALA A 468 -3.84 -21.23 -27.06
C ALA A 468 -5.09 -21.28 -27.94
N CYS A 469 -6.20 -20.69 -27.47
CA CYS A 469 -7.51 -20.75 -28.12
C CYS A 469 -7.94 -19.44 -28.80
N GLY A 470 -7.14 -18.38 -28.78
CA GLY A 470 -7.56 -17.04 -29.26
C GLY A 470 -8.05 -17.00 -30.71
N VAL A 471 -7.46 -17.78 -31.60
CA VAL A 471 -7.91 -17.91 -33.01
C VAL A 471 -9.25 -18.63 -33.10
N ASP A 472 -9.43 -19.70 -32.32
CA ASP A 472 -10.67 -20.48 -32.32
C ASP A 472 -11.83 -19.70 -31.68
N VAL A 473 -11.55 -18.91 -30.63
CA VAL A 473 -12.53 -18.00 -30.02
C VAL A 473 -12.99 -16.97 -31.06
N SER A 474 -12.06 -16.32 -31.75
CA SER A 474 -12.39 -15.35 -32.81
C SER A 474 -13.17 -15.99 -33.97
N LYS A 475 -12.88 -17.26 -34.30
CA LYS A 475 -13.50 -17.95 -35.43
C LYS A 475 -14.89 -18.49 -35.12
N PHE A 476 -15.11 -19.03 -33.93
CA PHE A 476 -16.33 -19.78 -33.59
C PHE A 476 -17.20 -19.11 -32.52
N CYS A 477 -16.65 -18.18 -31.75
CA CYS A 477 -17.29 -17.59 -30.57
C CYS A 477 -17.26 -16.05 -30.59
N SER A 478 -17.07 -15.41 -31.76
CA SER A 478 -16.95 -13.96 -31.92
C SER A 478 -18.16 -13.18 -31.38
N ASP A 479 -19.37 -13.73 -31.57
CA ASP A 479 -20.62 -13.05 -31.22
C ASP A 479 -21.02 -13.27 -29.75
N ILE A 480 -20.20 -14.01 -29.00
CA ILE A 480 -20.48 -14.36 -27.62
C ILE A 480 -19.82 -13.33 -26.72
N PRO A 481 -20.57 -12.69 -25.80
CA PRO A 481 -19.99 -11.73 -24.88
C PRO A 481 -19.00 -12.43 -23.91
N GLN A 482 -17.89 -11.78 -23.63
CA GLN A 482 -16.88 -12.23 -22.65
C GLN A 482 -17.48 -12.39 -21.25
N GLY A 483 -16.89 -13.28 -20.43
CA GLY A 483 -17.29 -13.48 -19.04
C GLY A 483 -18.30 -14.60 -18.86
N ALA A 484 -18.66 -14.86 -17.61
CA ALA A 484 -19.59 -15.92 -17.21
C ALA A 484 -19.31 -17.32 -17.83
N GLY A 485 -18.07 -17.64 -18.19
CA GLY A 485 -17.64 -18.92 -18.76
C GLY A 485 -18.18 -19.19 -20.16
N ARG A 486 -18.75 -18.20 -20.84
CA ARG A 486 -19.45 -18.39 -22.13
C ARG A 486 -18.52 -18.82 -23.25
N HIS A 487 -17.33 -18.24 -23.33
CA HIS A 487 -16.32 -18.65 -24.33
C HIS A 487 -15.83 -20.08 -24.10
N ILE A 488 -15.60 -20.48 -22.84
CA ILE A 488 -15.23 -21.86 -22.52
C ILE A 488 -16.35 -22.82 -22.91
N GLN A 489 -17.60 -22.49 -22.58
CA GLN A 489 -18.76 -23.31 -22.97
C GLN A 489 -18.93 -23.41 -24.48
N CYS A 490 -18.71 -22.31 -25.21
CA CYS A 490 -18.74 -22.30 -26.67
C CYS A 490 -17.69 -23.26 -27.25
N LEU A 491 -16.44 -23.15 -26.80
CA LEU A 491 -15.35 -24.03 -27.26
C LEU A 491 -15.62 -25.49 -26.90
N GLN A 492 -16.20 -25.78 -25.73
CA GLN A 492 -16.64 -27.13 -25.35
C GLN A 492 -17.68 -27.69 -26.32
N ASN A 493 -18.64 -26.88 -26.74
CA ASN A 493 -19.65 -27.29 -27.72
C ASN A 493 -19.02 -27.54 -29.10
N VAL A 494 -18.06 -26.71 -29.52
CA VAL A 494 -17.31 -26.90 -30.78
C VAL A 494 -16.47 -28.18 -30.72
N LEU A 495 -15.86 -28.49 -29.57
CA LEU A 495 -15.09 -29.72 -29.38
C LEU A 495 -15.95 -31.00 -29.50
N GLN A 496 -17.24 -30.91 -29.16
CA GLN A 496 -18.20 -32.02 -29.28
C GLN A 496 -18.81 -32.14 -30.69
N ASP A 497 -18.73 -31.09 -31.50
CA ASP A 497 -19.27 -31.02 -32.85
C ASP A 497 -18.28 -31.67 -33.84
N SER A 498 -18.64 -32.84 -34.38
CA SER A 498 -17.79 -33.58 -35.33
C SER A 498 -17.53 -32.85 -36.65
N THR A 499 -18.27 -31.78 -36.95
CA THR A 499 -18.12 -31.00 -38.19
C THR A 499 -17.09 -29.88 -38.07
N LYS A 500 -16.61 -29.58 -36.86
CA LYS A 500 -15.69 -28.49 -36.58
C LYS A 500 -14.42 -29.03 -35.93
N THR A 501 -13.29 -28.40 -36.23
CA THR A 501 -12.00 -28.78 -35.66
C THR A 501 -11.34 -27.55 -35.07
N LEU A 502 -11.01 -27.63 -33.78
CA LEU A 502 -10.20 -26.64 -33.09
C LEU A 502 -8.74 -26.78 -33.50
N GLN A 503 -7.94 -25.74 -33.30
CA GLN A 503 -6.49 -25.86 -33.47
C GLN A 503 -5.93 -26.92 -32.51
N PRO A 504 -4.89 -27.68 -32.90
CA PRO A 504 -4.36 -28.78 -32.07
C PRO A 504 -3.93 -28.34 -30.67
N LYS A 505 -3.34 -27.13 -30.55
CA LYS A 505 -2.94 -26.54 -29.28
C LYS A 505 -4.16 -26.22 -28.39
N CYS A 506 -5.17 -25.54 -28.94
CA CYS A 506 -6.40 -25.25 -28.23
C CYS A 506 -7.12 -26.54 -27.80
N GLN A 507 -7.28 -27.50 -28.71
CA GLN A 507 -7.93 -28.78 -28.43
C GLN A 507 -7.26 -29.53 -27.27
N THR A 508 -5.93 -29.66 -27.30
CA THR A 508 -5.17 -30.35 -26.25
C THR A 508 -5.32 -29.63 -24.91
N MET A 509 -5.18 -28.31 -24.91
CA MET A 509 -5.23 -27.51 -23.69
C MET A 509 -6.65 -27.48 -23.09
N LEU A 510 -7.66 -27.25 -23.92
CA LEU A 510 -9.07 -27.24 -23.50
C LEU A 510 -9.49 -28.59 -22.93
N THR A 511 -9.07 -29.71 -23.54
CA THR A 511 -9.37 -31.05 -23.02
C THR A 511 -8.79 -31.25 -21.62
N LYS A 512 -7.52 -30.88 -21.41
CA LYS A 512 -6.90 -30.92 -20.07
C LYS A 512 -7.66 -30.07 -19.06
N ARG A 513 -8.09 -28.86 -19.45
CA ARG A 513 -8.86 -27.96 -18.58
C ARG A 513 -10.24 -28.51 -18.24
N ILE A 514 -10.94 -29.14 -19.19
CA ILE A 514 -12.22 -29.80 -18.94
C ILE A 514 -12.10 -30.85 -17.84
N ASP A 515 -11.04 -31.66 -17.85
CA ASP A 515 -10.80 -32.66 -16.81
C ASP A 515 -10.45 -32.03 -15.47
N MET A 516 -9.65 -30.96 -15.46
CA MET A 516 -9.38 -30.17 -14.25
C MET A 516 -10.66 -29.59 -13.66
N PHE A 517 -11.55 -29.00 -14.47
CA PHE A 517 -12.82 -28.43 -14.00
C PHE A 517 -13.74 -29.49 -13.37
N LYS A 518 -13.79 -30.70 -13.93
CA LYS A 518 -14.57 -31.80 -13.35
C LYS A 518 -14.02 -32.19 -11.98
N ASN A 519 -12.71 -32.35 -11.87
CA ASN A 519 -12.06 -32.77 -10.63
C ASN A 519 -12.13 -31.68 -9.54
N ALA A 520 -11.96 -30.41 -9.91
CA ALA A 520 -12.05 -29.28 -8.98
C ALA A 520 -13.47 -29.11 -8.43
N ALA A 521 -14.50 -29.26 -9.26
CA ALA A 521 -15.89 -29.16 -8.84
C ALA A 521 -16.27 -30.17 -7.74
N LEU A 522 -15.66 -31.35 -7.72
CA LEU A 522 -15.90 -32.35 -6.67
C LEU A 522 -15.40 -31.84 -5.31
N ILE A 523 -14.22 -31.22 -5.26
CA ILE A 523 -13.58 -30.77 -4.01
C ILE A 523 -14.25 -29.51 -3.46
N VAL A 524 -14.61 -28.56 -4.32
CA VAL A 524 -15.17 -27.26 -3.87
C VAL A 524 -16.62 -27.41 -3.37
N VAL A 525 -17.31 -28.49 -3.76
CA VAL A 525 -18.68 -28.80 -3.32
C VAL A 525 -18.70 -29.69 -2.07
N GLU A 526 -17.58 -30.28 -1.67
CA GLU A 526 -17.51 -31.10 -0.45
C GLU A 526 -17.71 -30.20 0.80
N PRO A 527 -18.78 -30.42 1.59
CA PRO A 527 -18.98 -29.69 2.84
C PRO A 527 -17.94 -30.14 3.87
N GLN A 528 -17.23 -29.18 4.47
CA GLN A 528 -16.15 -29.49 5.41
C GLN A 528 -16.65 -29.60 6.86
N THR A 529 -17.84 -29.07 7.13
CA THR A 529 -18.49 -29.17 8.44
C THR A 529 -19.83 -29.91 8.35
N VAL A 530 -20.24 -30.54 9.45
CA VAL A 530 -21.54 -31.24 9.56
C VAL A 530 -22.70 -30.26 9.36
N GLU A 531 -22.50 -28.99 9.73
CA GLU A 531 -23.49 -27.92 9.60
C GLU A 531 -23.66 -27.47 8.14
N GLU A 532 -22.57 -27.37 7.38
CA GLU A 532 -22.60 -27.17 5.92
C GLU A 532 -23.20 -28.38 5.20
N LEU A 533 -22.85 -29.60 5.62
CA LEU A 533 -23.42 -30.84 5.07
C LEU A 533 -24.94 -30.88 5.28
N TYR A 534 -25.42 -30.52 6.48
CA TYR A 534 -26.84 -30.39 6.77
C TYR A 534 -27.51 -29.29 5.93
N GLY A 535 -26.86 -28.13 5.79
CA GLY A 535 -27.31 -27.04 4.92
C GLY A 535 -27.45 -27.47 3.46
N HIS A 536 -26.48 -28.22 2.93
CA HIS A 536 -26.50 -28.77 1.56
C HIS A 536 -27.57 -29.84 1.37
N ILE A 537 -27.73 -30.77 2.33
CA ILE A 537 -28.76 -31.82 2.27
C ILE A 537 -30.16 -31.20 2.36
N SER A 538 -30.37 -30.19 3.21
CA SER A 538 -31.68 -29.55 3.39
C SER A 538 -32.17 -28.77 2.17
N ARG A 539 -31.24 -28.21 1.37
CA ARG A 539 -31.51 -27.47 0.13
C ARG A 539 -31.55 -28.38 -1.11
N SER A 540 -31.13 -29.63 -1.00
CA SER A 540 -31.13 -30.58 -2.11
C SER A 540 -32.54 -31.00 -2.51
N PRO A 541 -32.85 -31.15 -3.83
CA PRO A 541 -34.12 -31.75 -4.28
C PRO A 541 -34.27 -33.20 -3.79
N ALA A 542 -33.18 -33.88 -3.42
CA ALA A 542 -33.18 -35.22 -2.83
C ALA A 542 -33.26 -35.23 -1.29
N ARG A 543 -33.55 -34.10 -0.63
CA ARG A 543 -33.63 -34.00 0.86
C ARG A 543 -34.52 -35.06 1.52
N VAL A 544 -35.61 -35.44 0.85
CA VAL A 544 -36.56 -36.45 1.34
C VAL A 544 -35.90 -37.83 1.39
N TYR A 545 -35.13 -38.16 0.36
CA TYR A 545 -34.38 -39.42 0.29
C TYR A 545 -33.35 -39.51 1.43
N PHE A 546 -32.53 -38.46 1.62
CA PHE A 546 -31.55 -38.44 2.70
C PHE A 546 -32.18 -38.51 4.09
N SER A 547 -33.33 -37.85 4.29
CA SER A 547 -34.08 -37.91 5.56
C SER A 547 -34.62 -39.31 5.85
N ILE A 548 -35.13 -40.02 4.82
CA ILE A 548 -35.61 -41.41 4.95
C ILE A 548 -34.45 -42.35 5.29
N VAL A 549 -33.29 -42.19 4.64
CA VAL A 549 -32.10 -43.00 4.92
C VAL A 549 -31.58 -42.75 6.34
N ALA A 550 -31.54 -41.51 6.80
CA ALA A 550 -31.13 -41.21 8.18
C ALA A 550 -32.10 -41.81 9.21
N LEU A 551 -33.41 -41.70 8.98
CA LEU A 551 -34.43 -42.28 9.86
C LEU A 551 -34.40 -43.81 9.87
N SER A 552 -34.15 -44.45 8.72
CA SER A 552 -34.02 -45.90 8.65
C SER A 552 -32.77 -46.39 9.38
N LEU A 553 -31.66 -45.66 9.30
CA LEU A 553 -30.41 -46.00 9.98
C LEU A 553 -30.54 -45.85 11.51
N VAL A 554 -31.19 -44.78 11.98
CA VAL A 554 -31.56 -44.62 13.41
C VAL A 554 -32.53 -45.70 13.85
N GLY A 555 -33.52 -46.05 13.02
CA GLY A 555 -34.46 -47.13 13.27
C GLY A 555 -33.77 -48.49 13.42
N VAL A 556 -32.82 -48.82 12.54
CA VAL A 556 -32.02 -50.05 12.61
C VAL A 556 -31.18 -50.08 13.88
N ILE A 557 -30.56 -48.96 14.26
CA ILE A 557 -29.77 -48.85 15.51
C ILE A 557 -30.68 -49.05 16.73
N LEU A 558 -31.87 -48.44 16.76
CA LEU A 558 -32.81 -48.59 17.87
C LEU A 558 -33.35 -50.02 17.96
N ILE A 559 -33.67 -50.64 16.83
CA ILE A 559 -34.12 -52.03 16.76
C ILE A 559 -33.01 -52.97 17.24
N ALA A 560 -31.78 -52.80 16.74
CA ALA A 560 -30.61 -53.56 17.17
C ALA A 560 -30.34 -53.35 18.68
N GLY A 561 -30.41 -52.11 19.18
CA GLY A 561 -30.29 -51.79 20.60
C GLY A 561 -31.38 -52.43 21.46
N PHE A 562 -32.61 -52.53 20.95
CA PHE A 562 -33.74 -53.16 21.65
C PHE A 562 -33.60 -54.69 21.70
N PHE A 563 -33.12 -55.31 20.63
CA PHE A 563 -32.82 -56.74 20.58
C PHE A 563 -31.60 -57.10 21.43
N CYS A 564 -30.50 -56.34 21.34
CA CYS A 564 -29.31 -56.52 22.17
C CYS A 564 -29.59 -56.24 23.66
N GLY A 565 -30.41 -55.23 23.98
CA GLY A 565 -30.85 -54.92 25.34
C GLY A 565 -31.77 -55.97 25.96
N ARG A 566 -32.56 -56.69 25.15
CA ARG A 566 -33.36 -57.83 25.63
C ARG A 566 -32.53 -59.10 25.84
N VAL A 567 -31.49 -59.31 25.05
CA VAL A 567 -30.56 -60.45 25.22
C VAL A 567 -29.72 -60.29 26.50
N THR A 568 -29.23 -59.08 26.80
CA THR A 568 -28.51 -58.79 28.05
C THR A 568 -29.40 -58.83 29.30
N ARG A 569 -30.70 -58.48 29.18
CA ARG A 569 -31.65 -58.60 30.30
C ARG A 569 -32.05 -60.05 30.60
N ARG A 570 -32.10 -60.94 29.60
CA ARG A 570 -32.35 -62.38 29.79
C ARG A 570 -31.16 -63.10 30.44
N SER A 571 -29.92 -62.74 30.10
CA SER A 571 -28.72 -63.29 30.75
C SER A 571 -28.51 -62.78 32.19
N ALA A 572 -29.00 -61.58 32.53
CA ALA A 572 -28.98 -61.07 33.90
C ALA A 572 -29.98 -61.80 34.83
N ILE A 573 -31.15 -62.22 34.33
CA ILE A 573 -32.16 -62.95 35.13
C ILE A 573 -31.74 -64.42 35.37
N MET A 574 -30.92 -65.02 34.50
CA MET A 574 -30.37 -66.37 34.70
C MET A 574 -29.20 -66.44 35.69
N LYS A 575 -28.63 -65.31 36.13
CA LYS A 575 -27.57 -65.27 37.15
C LYS A 575 -28.07 -65.12 38.60
N ASN A 576 -29.38 -64.90 38.80
CA ASN A 576 -30.01 -64.81 40.13
C ASN A 576 -30.93 -66.01 40.43
N LYS A 577 -30.55 -67.22 40.00
CA LYS A 577 -31.22 -68.46 40.35
C LYS A 577 -30.23 -69.48 40.90
#